data_AF-A0A5J4QUH3-F1
#
_entry.id   AF-A0A5J4QUH3-F1
#
_cell.length_a   1.000
_cell.length_b   1.000
_cell.length_c   1.000
_cell.angle_alpha   90.00
_cell.angle_beta   90.00
_cell.angle_gamma   90.00
#
_symmetry.space_group_name_H-M   'P 1'
#
loop_
_entity.id
_entity.type
_entity.pdbx_description
1 polymer ?
#
loop_
_entity_poly.entity_id
_entity_poly.type
_entity_poly.pdbx_seq_one_letter_code
_entity_poly.pdbx_strand_id
1 'polypeptide(L)'
;GTKAELKKQKILQKDDVLKNADFNRDYFTRIDIRTQKEINLYSKQAELLTSHPAGSYELVKDTKQLLILKITDSTVFWSVSKYLVIQVR
;
A
#
# COMPACT_ATOMS: atom_id res chain seq x y z
N GLY A 1 1.79 -6.18 3.47
CA GLY A 1 1.76 -7.62 3.80
C GLY A 1 2.87 -8.34 3.06
N THR A 2 3.22 -9.56 3.48
CA THR A 2 4.21 -10.37 2.76
C THR A 2 3.64 -10.93 1.45
N LYS A 3 4.51 -11.29 0.50
CA LYS A 3 4.09 -11.87 -0.79
C LYS A 3 3.19 -13.11 -0.62
N ALA A 4 3.48 -13.94 0.39
CA ALA A 4 2.69 -15.12 0.70
C ALA A 4 1.28 -14.78 1.18
N GLU A 5 1.16 -13.78 2.08
CA GLU A 5 -0.14 -13.31 2.56
C GLU A 5 -0.97 -12.69 1.44
N LEU A 6 -0.38 -11.80 0.63
CA LEU A 6 -1.08 -11.15 -0.48
C LEU A 6 -1.63 -12.18 -1.48
N LYS A 7 -0.89 -13.25 -1.75
CA LYS A 7 -1.36 -14.39 -2.57
C LYS A 7 -2.48 -15.17 -1.90
N LYS A 8 -2.34 -15.50 -0.61
CA LYS A 8 -3.35 -16.23 0.17
C LYS A 8 -4.68 -15.49 0.21
N GLN A 9 -4.62 -14.16 0.30
CA GLN A 9 -5.79 -13.28 0.33
C GLN A 9 -6.33 -12.94 -1.07
N LYS A 10 -5.79 -13.57 -2.13
CA LYS A 10 -6.14 -13.33 -3.54
C LYS A 10 -5.95 -11.87 -4.00
N ILE A 11 -5.16 -11.08 -3.27
CA ILE A 11 -4.85 -9.67 -3.59
C ILE A 11 -3.78 -9.57 -4.68
N LEU A 12 -2.79 -10.47 -4.63
CA LEU A 12 -1.73 -10.59 -5.63
C LEU A 12 -1.82 -11.96 -6.29
N GLN A 13 -2.00 -12.01 -7.61
CA GLN A 13 -2.06 -13.26 -8.37
C GLN A 13 -1.04 -13.21 -9.51
N LYS A 14 0.02 -14.03 -9.39
CA LYS A 14 1.22 -13.97 -10.24
C LYS A 14 1.87 -12.58 -10.14
N ASP A 15 1.46 -11.65 -11.00
CA ASP A 15 1.90 -10.26 -11.07
C ASP A 15 0.72 -9.28 -11.20
N ASP A 16 -0.52 -9.78 -11.23
CA ASP A 16 -1.73 -8.97 -11.27
C ASP A 16 -2.19 -8.66 -9.84
N VAL A 17 -2.37 -7.36 -9.56
CA VAL A 17 -2.79 -6.83 -8.27
C VAL A 17 -4.24 -6.39 -8.38
N LEU A 18 -5.11 -6.87 -7.49
CA LEU A 18 -6.53 -6.46 -7.41
C LEU A 18 -7.37 -6.66 -8.70
N LYS A 19 -6.91 -7.48 -9.64
CA LYS A 19 -7.60 -7.71 -10.93
C LYS A 19 -8.84 -8.59 -10.81
N ASN A 20 -8.87 -9.48 -9.82
CA ASN A 20 -10.01 -10.37 -9.56
C ASN A 20 -10.95 -9.76 -8.54
N ALA A 21 -12.25 -9.67 -8.84
CA ALA A 21 -13.24 -9.10 -7.91
C ALA A 21 -13.41 -9.90 -6.59
N ASP A 22 -12.87 -11.12 -6.53
CA ASP A 22 -12.92 -12.09 -5.43
C ASP A 22 -11.75 -11.96 -4.42
N PHE A 23 -10.99 -10.85 -4.43
CA PHE A 23 -9.96 -10.64 -3.41
C PHE A 23 -10.59 -10.42 -2.03
N ASN A 24 -9.89 -10.85 -0.96
CA ASN A 24 -10.38 -10.65 0.39
C ASN A 24 -10.33 -9.15 0.77
N ARG A 25 -11.49 -8.49 0.70
CA ARG A 25 -11.66 -7.07 1.04
C ARG A 25 -11.50 -6.82 2.53
N ASP A 26 -11.85 -7.79 3.37
CA ASP A 26 -11.74 -7.68 4.83
C ASP A 26 -10.29 -7.72 5.32
N TYR A 27 -9.37 -8.18 4.48
CA TYR A 27 -7.94 -8.07 4.75
C TYR A 27 -7.42 -6.62 4.67
N PHE A 28 -8.16 -5.72 4.03
CA PHE A 28 -7.76 -4.31 3.94
C PHE A 28 -8.14 -3.55 5.20
N THR A 29 -7.16 -2.82 5.74
CA THR A 29 -7.41 -1.84 6.79
C THR A 29 -8.13 -0.64 6.21
N ARG A 30 -9.33 -0.35 6.72
CA ARG A 30 -10.03 0.90 6.39
C ARG A 30 -9.35 2.05 7.13
N ILE A 31 -9.02 3.10 6.38
CA ILE A 31 -8.42 4.32 6.91
C ILE A 31 -9.23 5.53 6.46
N ASP A 32 -9.17 6.61 7.24
CA ASP A 32 -9.68 7.90 6.79
C ASP A 32 -8.60 8.63 5.99
N ILE A 33 -8.81 8.71 4.68
CA ILE A 33 -7.86 9.32 3.74
C ILE A 33 -7.67 10.84 3.95
N ARG A 34 -8.52 11.50 4.75
CA ARG A 34 -8.47 12.95 5.01
C ARG A 34 -7.51 13.27 6.15
N THR A 35 -7.43 12.39 7.15
CA THR A 35 -6.60 12.59 8.34
C THR A 35 -5.34 11.74 8.30
N GLN A 36 -5.43 10.52 7.76
CA GLN A 36 -4.33 9.57 7.75
C GLN A 36 -3.46 9.72 6.51
N LYS A 37 -2.40 10.52 6.66
CA LYS A 37 -1.40 10.81 5.61
C LYS A 37 -0.10 10.03 5.79
N GLU A 38 0.07 9.29 6.88
CA GLU A 38 1.29 8.53 7.15
C GLU A 38 0.95 7.08 7.40
N ILE A 39 1.65 6.18 6.72
CA ILE A 39 1.45 4.74 6.79
C ILE A 39 2.78 4.08 7.13
N ASN A 40 2.89 3.61 8.37
CA ASN A 40 4.05 2.88 8.85
C ASN A 40 4.04 1.47 8.27
N LEU A 41 5.05 1.13 7.48
CA LEU A 41 5.14 -0.19 6.84
C LEU A 41 5.81 -1.22 7.75
N TYR A 42 6.47 -0.78 8.81
CA TYR A 42 7.19 -1.60 9.78
C TYR A 42 8.15 -2.62 9.14
N SER A 43 8.64 -2.34 7.93
CA SER A 43 9.64 -3.16 7.22
C SER A 43 10.74 -2.27 6.65
N LYS A 44 11.95 -2.85 6.53
CA LYS A 44 13.12 -2.21 5.94
C LYS A 44 13.04 -2.12 4.41
N GLN A 45 12.26 -3.01 3.80
CA GLN A 45 12.10 -3.11 2.35
C GLN A 45 10.62 -3.28 2.01
N ALA A 46 10.11 -2.37 1.20
CA ALA A 46 8.74 -2.39 0.74
C ALA A 46 8.70 -2.06 -0.75
N GLU A 47 7.85 -2.79 -1.45
CA GLU A 47 7.60 -2.65 -2.88
C GLU A 47 6.13 -2.29 -3.04
N LEU A 48 5.88 -1.11 -3.62
CA LEU A 48 4.53 -0.65 -3.91
C LEU A 48 4.04 -1.38 -5.17
N LEU A 49 2.95 -2.14 -5.02
CA LEU A 49 2.39 -2.94 -6.11
C LEU A 49 1.27 -2.21 -6.86
N THR A 50 0.71 -1.16 -6.27
CA THR A 50 -0.30 -0.30 -6.91
C THR A 50 0.33 0.94 -7.52
N SER A 51 -0.10 1.32 -8.72
CA SER A 51 0.37 2.55 -9.35
C SER A 51 -0.34 3.77 -8.76
N HIS A 52 0.41 4.62 -8.07
CA HIS A 52 -0.05 5.92 -7.58
C HIS A 52 0.76 7.04 -8.24
N PRO A 53 0.17 8.24 -8.45
CA PRO A 53 0.89 9.35 -9.09
C PRO A 53 2.18 9.69 -8.36
N ALA A 54 3.30 9.75 -9.10
CA ALA A 54 4.58 10.20 -8.55
C ALA A 54 4.44 11.64 -8.02
N GLY A 55 5.02 11.91 -6.85
CA GLY A 55 4.91 13.20 -6.16
C GLY A 55 3.68 13.34 -5.25
N SER A 56 2.71 12.40 -5.29
CA SER A 56 1.60 12.36 -4.30
C SER A 56 1.97 11.63 -3.00
N TYR A 57 3.14 11.00 -2.95
CA TYR A 57 3.66 10.32 -1.78
C TYR A 57 5.20 10.26 -1.80
N GLU A 58 5.77 10.00 -0.63
CA GLU A 58 7.19 9.81 -0.39
C GLU A 58 7.40 8.58 0.51
N LEU A 59 8.43 7.78 0.21
CA LEU A 59 8.87 6.70 1.07
C LEU A 59 10.07 7.17 1.86
N VAL A 60 9.87 7.41 3.15
CA VAL A 60 10.92 7.83 4.07
C VAL A 60 11.32 6.68 4.98
N LYS A 61 12.55 6.69 5.47
CA LYS A 61 13.00 5.76 6.51
C LYS A 61 12.96 6.47 7.85
N ASP A 62 12.35 5.81 8.83
CA ASP A 62 12.38 6.26 10.21
C ASP A 62 13.76 6.05 10.86
N THR A 63 13.94 6.59 12.06
CA THR A 63 15.09 6.34 12.95
C THR A 63 15.42 4.86 13.13
N LYS A 64 14.42 3.97 13.06
CA LYS A 64 14.58 2.51 13.14
C LYS A 64 14.90 1.83 11.80
N GLN A 65 15.20 2.60 10.74
CA GLN A 65 15.34 2.15 9.35
C GLN A 65 14.08 1.45 8.79
N LEU A 66 12.93 1.69 9.40
CA LEU A 66 11.64 1.20 8.92
C LEU A 66 11.07 2.17 7.90
N LEU A 67 10.49 1.65 6.82
CA LEU A 67 9.86 2.49 5.80
C LEU A 67 8.52 3.02 6.30
N ILE A 68 8.31 4.30 6.05
CA ILE A 68 7.07 5.03 6.27
C ILE A 68 6.68 5.62 4.92
N LEU A 69 5.46 5.34 4.49
CA LEU A 69 4.87 6.01 3.33
C LEU A 69 4.16 7.27 3.82
N LYS A 70 4.69 8.44 3.44
CA LYS A 70 4.09 9.74 3.68
C LYS A 70 3.35 10.19 2.44
N ILE A 71 2.05 10.40 2.55
CA ILE A 71 1.18 10.90 1.50
C ILE A 71 1.20 12.42 1.58
N THR A 72 1.75 13.06 0.55
CA THR A 72 1.81 14.53 0.45
C THR A 72 0.45 15.08 0.04
N ASP A 73 -0.21 14.43 -0.93
CA ASP A 73 -1.54 14.78 -1.41
C ASP A 73 -2.43 13.53 -1.45
N SER A 74 -3.33 13.42 -0.47
CA SER A 74 -4.28 12.32 -0.37
C SER A 74 -5.26 12.28 -1.54
N THR A 75 -5.69 13.44 -2.04
CA THR A 75 -6.68 13.51 -3.11
C THR A 75 -6.08 12.94 -4.40
N VAL A 76 -4.87 13.35 -4.73
CA VAL A 76 -4.13 12.86 -5.91
C VAL A 76 -3.74 11.39 -5.73
N PHE A 77 -3.22 11.01 -4.55
CA PHE A 77 -2.79 9.65 -4.26
C PHE A 77 -3.93 8.63 -4.42
N TRP A 78 -5.11 8.95 -3.86
CA TRP A 78 -6.30 8.10 -3.94
C TRP A 78 -7.15 8.35 -5.19
N SER A 79 -6.68 9.18 -6.15
CA SER A 79 -7.41 9.47 -7.39
C SER A 79 -7.39 8.27 -8.34
N VAL A 80 -6.23 7.60 -8.45
CA VAL A 80 -6.03 6.46 -9.36
C VAL A 80 -6.61 5.16 -8.81
N SER A 81 -6.36 4.87 -7.52
CA SER A 81 -6.86 3.68 -6.85
C SER A 81 -7.24 4.00 -5.41
N LYS A 82 -8.40 3.50 -4.96
CA LYS A 82 -8.81 3.55 -3.54
C LYS A 82 -8.18 2.43 -2.69
N TYR A 83 -7.44 1.53 -3.33
CA TYR A 83 -6.72 0.46 -2.67
C TYR A 83 -5.22 0.68 -2.78
N LEU A 84 -4.54 0.49 -1.67
CA LEU A 84 -3.09 0.54 -1.55
C LEU A 84 -2.57 -0.85 -1.23
N VAL A 85 -1.74 -1.41 -2.10
CA VAL A 85 -1.12 -2.71 -1.88
C VAL A 85 0.39 -2.55 -1.82
N ILE A 86 0.96 -2.90 -0.68
CA ILE A 86 2.39 -2.84 -0.43
C ILE A 86 2.88 -4.23 -0.02
N GLN A 87 3.86 -4.71 -0.77
CA GLN A 87 4.58 -5.94 -0.47
C GLN A 87 5.80 -5.61 0.38
N VAL A 88 5.80 -6.04 1.62
CA VAL A 88 6.99 -5.95 2.50
C VAL A 88 7.82 -7.22 2.39
N ARG A 89 9.14 -7.08 2.50
CA ARG A 89 10.10 -8.17 2.60
C ARG A 89 10.80 -8.15 3.96
#